data_AF-A0A9C9BXR9-F1
#
_entry.id   AF-A0A9C9BXR9-F1
#
_cell.length_a   1.000
_cell.length_b   1.000
_cell.length_c   1.000
_cell.angle_alpha   90.00
_cell.angle_beta   90.00
_cell.angle_gamma   90.00
#
_symmetry.space_group_name_H-M   'P 1'
#
loop_
_entity.id
_entity.type
_entity.pdbx_description
1 polymer ?
#
loop_
_entity_poly.entity_id
_entity_poly.type
_entity_poly.pdbx_seq_one_letter_code
_entity_poly.pdbx_strand_id
1 'polypeptide(L)'
;MRKILYLLFIAALLSAATLAEAKTASGIITMDFDLSRYASDQNVRLWIPYPVSSTYQDISNVKVSGDYMGSAVYTDKKYQTPILYAWWPSGADSRKLTLSFKAVRQEVVRRDFPKKEAAWDPADYAMWLSPSSLGPIDGPVKKLADSITRGKTSVLARARAIYDWTCENTYRNPATVGCGKGDVCALLKNPGGKCTDIHSVFVALCRAAGVPAREIFGVRLGKKEVQDISTWQHCWAEFYLPGYGWVPVDPADVRKMMLKGNLKPDDPETAKLRDYFWGGWDAYRVKLALGRDLILNPPQQGAPLNTFGYPYAEVSGKPLDFYDPASFSYALTSYRVTDDGFALIDTNGLKNLLDKKEDFLLFDARSPEEYQEVHIKGALSLPVKQFAQHTALLPADRSQQIIFYCNGVKCGKSKKAAKKAIALGYNNVFVYAQGIPVWEEKGMPIYAGPGYEKRIETTKIAPRELEALLDSGKGNLIVVDVRDPEEFAAGHIPRAVNIPVTVFADRSGSLDKDKKIVVYCNSGGRSYNAYRKLMKLGYTNICQAIFADWKEAGLPVKKS
;
A
#
# COMPACT_ATOMS: atom_id res chain seq x y z
N MET A 1 -8.52 -68.94 -38.36
CA MET A 1 -8.26 -68.98 -36.91
C MET A 1 -7.16 -67.98 -36.55
N ARG A 2 -7.48 -67.05 -35.63
CA ARG A 2 -6.59 -66.20 -34.80
C ARG A 2 -5.46 -65.41 -35.49
N LYS A 3 -5.61 -64.08 -35.57
CA LYS A 3 -4.51 -63.14 -35.27
C LYS A 3 -5.02 -61.99 -34.39
N ILE A 4 -4.23 -61.76 -33.36
CA ILE A 4 -4.47 -60.97 -32.15
C ILE A 4 -4.28 -59.48 -32.45
N LEU A 5 -5.21 -58.64 -31.98
CA LEU A 5 -5.11 -57.18 -32.00
C LEU A 5 -4.63 -56.71 -30.62
N TYR A 6 -3.40 -56.21 -30.50
CA TYR A 6 -2.92 -55.49 -29.32
C TYR A 6 -2.96 -53.99 -29.61
N LEU A 7 -3.87 -53.28 -28.95
CA LEU A 7 -3.87 -51.82 -28.84
C LEU A 7 -3.15 -51.44 -27.55
N LEU A 8 -1.97 -50.82 -27.68
CA LEU A 8 -1.23 -50.19 -26.58
C LEU A 8 -1.87 -48.83 -26.27
N PHE A 9 -2.52 -48.73 -25.10
CA PHE A 9 -2.90 -47.45 -24.49
C PHE A 9 -1.68 -46.89 -23.75
N ILE A 10 -1.09 -45.81 -24.25
CA ILE A 10 -0.16 -44.98 -23.48
C ILE A 10 -0.97 -43.82 -22.90
N ALA A 11 -1.34 -43.94 -21.62
CA ALA A 11 -1.88 -42.83 -20.85
C ALA A 11 -0.70 -41.99 -20.30
N ALA A 12 -0.43 -40.85 -20.92
CA ALA A 12 0.49 -39.86 -20.37
C ALA A 12 -0.23 -39.08 -19.26
N LEU A 13 0.05 -39.43 -18.00
CA LEU A 13 -0.27 -38.63 -16.83
C LEU A 13 0.64 -37.40 -16.81
N LEU A 14 0.16 -36.28 -17.38
CA LEU A 14 0.72 -34.95 -17.13
C LEU A 14 0.29 -34.51 -15.74
N SER A 15 1.19 -34.64 -14.76
CA SER A 15 1.08 -33.94 -13.50
C SER A 15 1.28 -32.44 -13.77
N ALA A 16 0.17 -31.69 -13.83
CA ALA A 16 0.22 -30.25 -13.75
C ALA A 16 0.67 -29.87 -12.33
N ALA A 17 1.98 -29.72 -12.13
CA ALA A 17 2.50 -28.98 -10.99
C ALA A 17 1.97 -27.55 -11.15
N THR A 18 1.01 -27.17 -10.30
CA THR A 18 0.58 -25.77 -10.18
C THR A 18 1.79 -24.97 -9.73
N LEU A 19 2.44 -24.27 -10.66
CA LEU A 19 3.39 -23.21 -10.31
C LEU A 19 2.60 -22.18 -9.49
N ALA A 20 2.89 -22.12 -8.18
CA ALA A 20 2.33 -21.07 -7.34
C ALA A 20 2.79 -19.72 -7.90
N GLU A 21 1.85 -18.90 -8.36
CA GLU A 21 2.13 -17.60 -8.94
C GLU A 21 2.74 -16.68 -7.86
N ALA A 22 3.83 -15.98 -8.20
CA ALA A 22 4.50 -15.10 -7.25
C ALA A 22 3.53 -13.99 -6.79
N LYS A 23 3.43 -13.78 -5.46
CA LYS A 23 2.54 -12.74 -4.94
C LYS A 23 3.01 -11.37 -5.39
N THR A 24 2.07 -10.48 -5.69
CA THR A 24 2.36 -9.08 -6.01
C THR A 24 1.71 -8.15 -4.97
N ALA A 25 2.36 -7.04 -4.65
CA ALA A 25 1.75 -5.93 -3.93
C ALA A 25 2.05 -4.62 -4.66
N SER A 26 1.09 -3.71 -4.67
CA SER A 26 1.29 -2.38 -5.24
C SER A 26 0.79 -1.30 -4.29
N GLY A 27 1.50 -0.18 -4.27
CA GLY A 27 1.11 1.00 -3.53
C GLY A 27 1.76 2.26 -4.09
N ILE A 28 1.16 3.39 -3.79
CA ILE A 28 1.76 4.70 -3.99
C ILE A 28 2.34 5.14 -2.65
N ILE A 29 3.60 5.55 -2.64
CA ILE A 29 4.27 6.12 -1.47
C ILE A 29 4.41 7.61 -1.71
N THR A 30 4.02 8.40 -0.72
CA THR A 30 4.27 9.84 -0.66
C THR A 30 5.15 10.14 0.54
N MET A 31 6.24 10.87 0.33
CA MET A 31 7.17 11.38 1.33
C MET A 31 7.00 12.90 1.39
N ASP A 32 6.39 13.40 2.45
CA ASP A 32 6.18 14.83 2.70
C ASP A 32 7.21 15.37 3.69
N PHE A 33 7.74 16.55 3.43
CA PHE A 33 8.68 17.27 4.26
C PHE A 33 8.17 18.70 4.46
N ASP A 34 8.13 19.17 5.72
CA ASP A 34 7.87 20.57 6.05
C ASP A 34 8.93 21.08 7.04
N LEU A 35 10.03 21.58 6.49
CA LEU A 35 11.18 22.08 7.21
C LEU A 35 11.05 23.58 7.52
N SER A 36 9.85 24.15 7.37
CA SER A 36 9.59 25.59 7.57
C SER A 36 9.69 26.02 9.04
N ARG A 37 9.67 25.06 9.97
CA ARG A 37 9.81 25.34 11.41
C ARG A 37 11.21 25.80 11.82
N TYR A 38 12.23 25.50 11.01
CA TYR A 38 13.59 25.95 11.29
C TYR A 38 13.75 27.41 10.90
N ALA A 39 14.60 28.15 11.60
CA ALA A 39 14.70 29.59 11.45
C ALA A 39 14.99 30.00 10.00
N SER A 40 14.35 31.06 9.51
CA SER A 40 14.43 31.47 8.10
C SER A 40 15.85 31.85 7.69
N ASP A 41 16.66 32.36 8.62
CA ASP A 41 18.06 32.73 8.43
C ASP A 41 19.02 31.53 8.19
N GLN A 42 18.53 30.30 8.30
CA GLN A 42 19.31 29.08 8.11
C GLN A 42 19.18 28.52 6.68
N ASN A 43 20.27 27.97 6.14
CA ASN A 43 20.17 27.15 4.93
C ASN A 43 19.69 25.74 5.31
N VAL A 44 18.99 25.08 4.40
CA VAL A 44 18.49 23.71 4.60
C VAL A 44 18.84 22.85 3.40
N ARG A 45 19.41 21.68 3.67
CA ARG A 45 19.77 20.69 2.67
C ARG A 45 19.10 19.37 3.01
N LEU A 46 18.50 18.72 2.02
CA LEU A 46 17.72 17.49 2.18
C LEU A 46 18.19 16.45 1.16
N TRP A 47 18.44 15.23 1.64
CA TRP A 47 18.78 14.05 0.84
C TRP A 47 17.78 12.94 1.16
N ILE A 48 17.12 12.44 0.12
CA ILE A 48 16.07 11.43 0.22
C ILE A 48 16.50 10.20 -0.56
N PRO A 49 16.43 8.99 0.04
CA PRO A 49 16.62 7.74 -0.69
C PRO A 49 15.66 7.66 -1.88
N TYR A 50 16.18 7.55 -3.09
CA TYR A 50 15.37 7.68 -4.31
C TYR A 50 15.04 6.29 -4.90
N PRO A 51 13.75 5.99 -5.16
CA PRO A 51 13.33 4.68 -5.66
C PRO A 51 13.69 4.51 -7.14
N VAL A 52 14.16 3.31 -7.51
CA VAL A 52 14.44 2.94 -8.90
C VAL A 52 13.93 1.54 -9.23
N SER A 53 13.48 1.33 -10.47
CA SER A 53 13.08 0.00 -10.94
C SER A 53 14.24 -1.00 -10.90
N SER A 54 13.91 -2.26 -10.71
CA SER A 54 14.83 -3.40 -10.75
C SER A 54 14.05 -4.67 -11.13
N THR A 55 14.71 -5.82 -11.16
CA THR A 55 14.09 -7.11 -11.50
C THR A 55 12.80 -7.42 -10.75
N TYR A 56 12.68 -7.03 -9.47
CA TYR A 56 11.52 -7.38 -8.63
C TYR A 56 10.70 -6.18 -8.16
N GLN A 57 11.08 -4.96 -8.56
CA GLN A 57 10.29 -3.76 -8.27
C GLN A 57 10.18 -2.89 -9.52
N ASP A 58 8.97 -2.51 -9.86
CA ASP A 58 8.72 -1.48 -10.84
C ASP A 58 8.33 -0.18 -10.13
N ILE A 59 9.00 0.92 -10.51
CA ILE A 59 8.79 2.26 -9.99
C ILE A 59 8.32 3.14 -11.15
N SER A 60 7.17 3.77 -10.97
CA SER A 60 6.55 4.64 -11.97
C SER A 60 5.90 5.86 -11.31
N ASN A 61 5.49 6.83 -12.13
CA ASN A 61 4.82 8.06 -11.66
C ASN A 61 5.58 8.80 -10.56
N VAL A 62 6.90 8.89 -10.70
CA VAL A 62 7.73 9.64 -9.76
C VAL A 62 7.46 11.13 -9.96
N LYS A 63 7.00 11.82 -8.91
CA LYS A 63 6.75 13.26 -8.89
C LYS A 63 7.49 13.89 -7.71
N VAL A 64 8.13 15.04 -7.96
CA VAL A 64 8.79 15.86 -6.94
C VAL A 64 8.23 17.27 -7.05
N SER A 65 7.52 17.72 -6.02
CA SER A 65 6.96 19.06 -5.91
C SER A 65 7.43 19.74 -4.62
N GLY A 66 7.40 21.07 -4.58
CA GLY A 66 7.89 21.83 -3.43
C GLY A 66 8.34 23.24 -3.81
N ASP A 67 8.81 23.98 -2.82
CA ASP A 67 9.31 25.37 -2.94
C ASP A 67 10.84 25.44 -2.80
N TYR A 68 11.54 24.37 -3.20
CA TYR A 68 13.00 24.30 -3.19
C TYR A 68 13.64 25.22 -4.24
N MET A 69 14.84 25.71 -3.95
CA MET A 69 15.62 26.51 -4.90
C MET A 69 16.18 25.66 -6.04
N GLY A 70 16.56 24.42 -5.75
CA GLY A 70 16.99 23.46 -6.75
C GLY A 70 16.92 22.04 -6.23
N SER A 71 16.69 21.10 -7.14
CA SER A 71 16.71 19.66 -6.86
C SER A 71 17.37 18.88 -8.00
N ALA A 72 17.95 17.73 -7.67
CA ALA A 72 18.53 16.81 -8.63
C ALA A 72 18.65 15.40 -8.04
N VAL A 73 18.65 14.39 -8.90
CA VAL A 73 18.93 13.01 -8.51
C VAL A 73 20.39 12.71 -8.80
N TYR A 74 21.13 12.33 -7.76
CA TYR A 74 22.53 11.93 -7.83
C TYR A 74 22.70 10.47 -7.41
N THR A 75 23.93 9.97 -7.50
CA THR A 75 24.34 8.72 -6.86
C THR A 75 25.51 8.93 -5.91
N ASP A 76 25.60 8.08 -4.88
CA ASP A 76 26.85 7.93 -4.12
C ASP A 76 27.91 7.24 -4.99
N LYS A 77 29.19 7.52 -4.72
CA LYS A 77 30.30 7.01 -5.55
C LYS A 77 30.55 5.50 -5.40
N LYS A 78 30.25 4.92 -4.24
CA LYS A 78 30.63 3.55 -3.87
C LYS A 78 29.59 2.54 -4.31
N TYR A 79 28.33 2.75 -3.95
CA TYR A 79 27.25 1.80 -4.19
C TYR A 79 26.32 2.20 -5.34
N GLN A 80 26.51 3.39 -5.91
CA GLN A 80 25.62 3.96 -6.91
C GLN A 80 24.16 4.04 -6.40
N THR A 81 23.98 4.26 -5.10
CA THR A 81 22.68 4.47 -4.47
C THR A 81 22.08 5.78 -4.96
N PRO A 82 20.88 5.77 -5.57
CA PRO A 82 20.20 6.97 -6.00
C PRO A 82 19.73 7.84 -4.83
N ILE A 83 19.96 9.14 -4.94
CA ILE A 83 19.69 10.14 -3.90
C ILE A 83 19.00 11.33 -4.55
N LEU A 84 17.79 11.67 -4.10
CA LEU A 84 17.18 12.95 -4.42
C LEU A 84 17.72 14.00 -3.46
N TYR A 85 18.42 14.99 -4.01
CA TYR A 85 18.89 16.16 -3.28
C TYR A 85 17.99 17.35 -3.55
N ALA A 86 17.65 18.11 -2.51
CA ALA A 86 16.98 19.39 -2.60
C ALA A 86 17.54 20.37 -1.56
N TRP A 87 17.44 21.67 -1.81
CA TRP A 87 17.94 22.67 -0.88
C TRP A 87 17.15 23.99 -0.92
N TRP A 88 17.25 24.73 0.19
CA TRP A 88 16.68 26.06 0.37
C TRP A 88 17.75 27.01 0.91
N PRO A 89 17.85 28.23 0.36
CA PRO A 89 18.73 29.25 0.90
C PRO A 89 18.23 29.77 2.25
N SER A 90 19.09 30.53 2.92
CA SER A 90 18.67 31.46 3.97
C SER A 90 17.67 32.47 3.40
N GLY A 91 16.66 32.84 4.18
CA GLY A 91 15.57 33.74 3.82
C GLY A 91 14.35 33.10 3.16
N ALA A 92 14.28 31.77 3.02
CA ALA A 92 13.11 31.11 2.44
C ALA A 92 11.88 31.19 3.37
N ASP A 93 10.74 31.63 2.81
CA ASP A 93 9.46 31.79 3.54
C ASP A 93 8.84 30.45 3.96
N SER A 94 9.03 29.42 3.14
CA SER A 94 8.63 28.04 3.43
C SER A 94 9.65 27.05 2.84
N ARG A 95 9.64 25.83 3.39
CA ARG A 95 10.57 24.75 3.02
C ARG A 95 9.87 23.41 2.95
N LYS A 96 9.10 23.22 1.88
CA LYS A 96 8.24 22.06 1.67
C LYS A 96 8.68 21.28 0.45
N LEU A 97 8.70 19.95 0.59
CA LEU A 97 8.92 19.04 -0.53
C LEU A 97 8.04 17.81 -0.39
N THR A 98 7.49 17.36 -1.50
CA THR A 98 6.77 16.10 -1.61
C THR A 98 7.40 15.25 -2.72
N LEU A 99 7.85 14.04 -2.36
CA LEU A 99 8.24 13.00 -3.31
C LEU A 99 7.14 11.93 -3.32
N SER A 100 6.51 11.69 -4.47
CA SER A 100 5.52 10.63 -4.65
C SER A 100 5.92 9.67 -5.76
N PHE A 101 5.64 8.38 -5.59
CA PHE A 101 5.89 7.37 -6.62
C PHE A 101 5.01 6.14 -6.41
N LYS A 102 4.68 5.45 -7.51
CA LYS A 102 4.05 4.13 -7.49
C LYS A 102 5.12 3.05 -7.45
N ALA A 103 4.93 2.07 -6.57
CA ALA A 103 5.72 0.85 -6.52
C ALA A 103 4.83 -0.36 -6.81
N VAL A 104 5.30 -1.24 -7.70
CA VAL A 104 4.77 -2.59 -7.88
C VAL A 104 5.88 -3.57 -7.49
N ARG A 105 5.58 -4.46 -6.57
CA ARG A 105 6.55 -5.37 -5.96
C ARG A 105 6.11 -6.80 -6.12
N GLN A 106 7.06 -7.63 -6.57
CA GLN A 106 6.89 -9.06 -6.67
C GLN A 106 7.58 -9.76 -5.50
N GLU A 107 6.95 -10.81 -4.99
CA GLU A 107 7.55 -11.76 -4.07
C GLU A 107 8.76 -12.40 -4.74
N VAL A 108 9.84 -12.55 -3.97
CA VAL A 108 11.06 -13.20 -4.46
C VAL A 108 11.18 -14.53 -3.75
N VAL A 109 11.24 -15.62 -4.50
CA VAL A 109 11.43 -16.98 -3.98
C VAL A 109 12.48 -17.69 -4.84
N ARG A 110 13.69 -17.87 -4.30
CA ARG A 110 14.81 -18.57 -4.92
C ARG A 110 15.08 -19.86 -4.14
N ARG A 111 15.05 -21.01 -4.81
CA ARG A 111 15.14 -22.35 -4.17
C ARG A 111 15.99 -23.35 -4.94
N ASP A 112 16.16 -23.13 -6.23
CA ASP A 112 16.91 -23.95 -7.18
C ASP A 112 18.42 -23.66 -7.11
N PHE A 113 19.00 -23.71 -5.89
CA PHE A 113 20.42 -23.44 -5.74
C PHE A 113 21.28 -24.51 -6.42
N PRO A 114 22.37 -24.13 -7.11
CA PRO A 114 23.25 -25.07 -7.79
C PRO A 114 23.90 -26.03 -6.78
N LYS A 115 23.92 -27.32 -7.13
CA LYS A 115 24.57 -28.37 -6.33
C LYS A 115 26.10 -28.25 -6.34
N LYS A 116 26.67 -27.69 -7.43
CA LYS A 116 28.09 -27.45 -7.61
C LYS A 116 28.35 -25.95 -7.68
N GLU A 117 29.29 -25.47 -6.88
CA GLU A 117 29.73 -24.08 -6.94
C GLU A 117 30.49 -23.82 -8.24
N ALA A 118 30.10 -22.76 -8.96
CA ALA A 118 30.82 -22.32 -10.14
C ALA A 118 32.17 -21.72 -9.75
N ALA A 119 33.17 -21.84 -10.61
CA ALA A 119 34.43 -21.11 -10.43
C ALA A 119 34.16 -19.60 -10.48
N TRP A 120 34.82 -18.83 -9.62
CA TRP A 120 34.70 -17.38 -9.51
C TRP A 120 35.94 -16.79 -8.85
N ASP A 121 36.18 -15.50 -9.11
CA ASP A 121 37.25 -14.74 -8.46
C ASP A 121 36.66 -13.86 -7.34
N PRO A 122 37.08 -14.03 -6.07
CA PRO A 122 36.71 -13.13 -4.99
C PRO A 122 37.02 -11.64 -5.24
N ALA A 123 38.02 -11.33 -6.07
CA ALA A 123 38.37 -9.95 -6.43
C ALA A 123 37.22 -9.20 -7.11
N ASP A 124 36.42 -9.89 -7.94
CA ASP A 124 35.24 -9.32 -8.61
C ASP A 124 34.17 -8.85 -7.61
N TYR A 125 34.21 -9.39 -6.39
CA TYR A 125 33.28 -9.10 -5.30
C TYR A 125 33.98 -8.44 -4.11
N ALA A 126 35.18 -7.89 -4.28
CA ALA A 126 35.98 -7.30 -3.20
C ALA A 126 35.18 -6.28 -2.38
N MET A 127 34.38 -5.43 -3.02
CA MET A 127 33.50 -4.47 -2.34
C MET A 127 32.50 -5.14 -1.39
N TRP A 128 31.95 -6.29 -1.78
CA TRP A 128 30.95 -7.05 -1.01
C TRP A 128 31.56 -8.04 -0.03
N LEU A 129 32.89 -8.18 -0.05
CA LEU A 129 33.71 -8.90 0.94
C LEU A 129 34.37 -7.95 1.95
N SER A 130 34.34 -6.64 1.68
CA SER A 130 34.99 -5.63 2.52
C SER A 130 34.22 -5.32 3.80
N PRO A 131 34.92 -4.91 4.89
CA PRO A 131 34.27 -4.47 6.12
C PRO A 131 33.50 -3.16 5.92
N SER A 132 32.61 -2.86 6.87
CA SER A 132 32.06 -1.51 7.11
C SER A 132 32.51 -1.00 8.48
N SER A 133 32.36 0.31 8.74
CA SER A 133 32.81 0.93 10.00
C SER A 133 32.27 0.24 11.26
N LEU A 134 30.98 -0.14 11.23
CA LEU A 134 30.29 -0.86 12.31
C LEU A 134 30.16 -2.37 12.07
N GLY A 135 30.78 -2.88 11.00
CA GLY A 135 30.78 -4.30 10.63
C GLY A 135 32.17 -4.76 10.24
N PRO A 136 33.13 -4.77 11.20
CA PRO A 136 34.46 -5.31 10.95
C PRO A 136 34.37 -6.81 10.67
N ILE A 137 35.36 -7.34 9.92
CA ILE A 137 35.40 -8.75 9.48
C ILE A 137 36.58 -9.52 10.06
N ASP A 138 37.28 -8.93 11.03
CA ASP A 138 38.46 -9.45 11.70
C ASP A 138 38.16 -9.77 13.18
N GLY A 139 39.20 -10.06 13.96
CA GLY A 139 39.09 -10.17 15.42
C GLY A 139 38.01 -11.17 15.89
N PRO A 140 37.15 -10.79 16.85
CA PRO A 140 36.06 -11.63 17.33
C PRO A 140 35.07 -12.06 16.24
N VAL A 141 34.80 -11.19 15.25
CA VAL A 141 33.87 -11.50 14.16
C VAL A 141 34.43 -12.63 13.30
N LYS A 142 35.71 -12.55 12.93
CA LYS A 142 36.39 -13.62 12.16
C LYS A 142 36.44 -14.93 12.91
N LYS A 143 36.82 -14.90 14.19
CA LYS A 143 36.88 -16.11 15.04
C LYS A 143 35.53 -16.82 15.11
N LEU A 144 34.45 -16.05 15.26
CA LEU A 144 33.10 -16.60 15.29
C LEU A 144 32.70 -17.14 13.91
N ALA A 145 32.94 -16.40 12.84
CA ALA A 145 32.66 -16.83 11.47
C ALA A 145 33.35 -18.18 11.18
N ASP A 146 34.64 -18.30 11.46
CA ASP A 146 35.42 -19.54 11.26
C ASP A 146 34.90 -20.71 12.08
N SER A 147 34.40 -20.44 13.29
CA SER A 147 33.76 -21.46 14.13
C SER A 147 32.46 -21.96 13.51
N ILE A 148 31.58 -21.05 13.08
CA ILE A 148 30.28 -21.37 12.45
C ILE A 148 30.49 -22.14 11.14
N THR A 149 31.49 -21.74 10.35
CA THR A 149 31.73 -22.30 9.02
C THR A 149 32.73 -23.44 8.98
N ARG A 150 33.14 -23.98 10.13
CA ARG A 150 34.11 -25.08 10.21
C ARG A 150 33.64 -26.28 9.39
N GLY A 151 34.50 -26.75 8.48
CA GLY A 151 34.21 -27.88 7.60
C GLY A 151 33.24 -27.58 6.44
N LYS A 152 32.80 -26.33 6.26
CA LYS A 152 31.96 -25.91 5.12
C LYS A 152 32.85 -25.43 3.98
N THR A 153 32.79 -26.10 2.84
CA THR A 153 33.68 -25.84 1.70
C THR A 153 33.09 -24.93 0.64
N SER A 154 31.77 -24.83 0.53
CA SER A 154 31.09 -23.96 -0.46
C SER A 154 30.57 -22.66 0.16
N VAL A 155 30.42 -21.62 -0.66
CA VAL A 155 29.75 -20.36 -0.33
C VAL A 155 28.34 -20.62 0.18
N LEU A 156 27.57 -21.48 -0.48
CA LEU A 156 26.20 -21.82 -0.07
C LEU A 156 26.16 -22.43 1.33
N ALA A 157 27.06 -23.38 1.61
CA ALA A 157 27.09 -24.07 2.91
C ALA A 157 27.51 -23.13 4.05
N ARG A 158 28.46 -22.23 3.78
CA ARG A 158 28.87 -21.16 4.72
C ARG A 158 27.74 -20.17 4.99
N ALA A 159 27.11 -19.67 3.93
CA ALA A 159 25.99 -18.73 4.03
C ALA A 159 24.80 -19.32 4.81
N ARG A 160 24.45 -20.59 4.56
CA ARG A 160 23.37 -21.27 5.28
C ARG A 160 23.70 -21.43 6.77
N ALA A 161 24.91 -21.87 7.10
CA ALA A 161 25.34 -22.02 8.49
C ALA A 161 25.27 -20.69 9.26
N ILE A 162 25.69 -19.59 8.62
CA ILE A 162 25.65 -18.25 9.22
C ILE A 162 24.22 -17.72 9.34
N TYR A 163 23.36 -17.96 8.34
CA TYR A 163 21.93 -17.62 8.41
C TYR A 163 21.26 -18.34 9.59
N ASP A 164 21.45 -19.65 9.68
CA ASP A 164 20.90 -20.48 10.74
C ASP A 164 21.37 -20.02 12.12
N TRP A 165 22.68 -19.82 12.27
CA TRP A 165 23.27 -19.29 13.51
C TRP A 165 22.67 -17.93 13.86
N THR A 166 22.51 -17.02 12.89
CA THR A 166 21.93 -15.69 13.14
C THR A 166 20.48 -15.80 13.63
N CYS A 167 19.66 -16.65 13.02
CA CYS A 167 18.28 -16.88 13.46
C CYS A 167 18.20 -17.48 14.87
N GLU A 168 19.17 -18.31 15.26
CA GLU A 168 19.19 -18.98 16.56
C GLU A 168 19.75 -18.10 17.68
N ASN A 169 20.75 -17.26 17.38
CA ASN A 169 21.56 -16.56 18.38
C ASN A 169 21.26 -15.07 18.50
N THR A 170 20.34 -14.53 17.69
CA THR A 170 19.86 -13.15 17.82
C THR A 170 18.40 -13.10 18.28
N TYR A 171 17.94 -11.95 18.75
CA TYR A 171 16.52 -11.75 19.09
C TYR A 171 16.02 -10.36 18.70
N ARG A 172 14.70 -10.27 18.45
CA ARG A 172 14.04 -9.01 18.13
C ARG A 172 13.86 -8.19 19.41
N ASN A 173 14.44 -7.00 19.46
CA ASN A 173 14.23 -6.04 20.53
C ASN A 173 13.37 -4.84 20.04
N PRO A 174 12.10 -4.71 20.46
CA PRO A 174 11.25 -3.58 20.07
C PRO A 174 11.75 -2.21 20.53
N ALA A 175 12.52 -2.15 21.63
CA ALA A 175 12.99 -0.90 22.24
C ALA A 175 14.14 -0.23 21.46
N THR A 176 14.78 -0.96 20.53
CA THR A 176 15.84 -0.40 19.67
C THR A 176 15.30 0.77 18.84
N VAL A 177 16.01 1.90 18.81
CA VAL A 177 15.65 3.08 17.99
C VAL A 177 15.79 2.76 16.50
N GLY A 178 14.82 3.23 15.70
CA GLY A 178 14.80 3.01 14.25
C GLY A 178 14.89 1.53 13.86
N CYS A 179 15.77 1.21 12.92
CA CYS A 179 16.09 -0.16 12.54
C CYS A 179 17.28 -0.76 13.31
N GLY A 180 17.91 0.00 14.21
CA GLY A 180 19.18 -0.34 14.83
C GLY A 180 20.40 0.30 14.16
N LYS A 181 21.50 0.40 14.91
CA LYS A 181 22.77 0.97 14.41
C LYS A 181 23.57 -0.05 13.61
N GLY A 182 23.41 -1.35 13.89
CA GLY A 182 24.20 -2.39 13.24
C GLY A 182 25.66 -2.41 13.67
N ASP A 183 25.94 -2.16 14.96
CA ASP A 183 27.27 -2.33 15.56
C ASP A 183 27.49 -3.81 15.89
N VAL A 184 28.19 -4.52 15.00
CA VAL A 184 28.35 -5.97 15.09
C VAL A 184 29.11 -6.37 16.35
N CYS A 185 30.16 -5.64 16.74
CA CYS A 185 30.94 -5.97 17.92
C CYS A 185 30.12 -5.83 19.22
N ALA A 186 29.25 -4.83 19.31
CA ALA A 186 28.31 -4.70 20.41
C ALA A 186 27.25 -5.81 20.38
N LEU A 187 26.71 -6.12 19.20
CA LEU A 187 25.67 -7.12 19.01
C LEU A 187 26.16 -8.55 19.31
N LEU A 188 27.43 -8.87 19.08
CA LEU A 188 27.98 -10.17 19.48
C LEU A 188 28.05 -10.36 20.99
N LYS A 189 28.02 -9.27 21.78
CA LYS A 189 27.95 -9.32 23.25
C LYS A 189 26.52 -9.30 23.76
N ASN A 190 25.65 -8.54 23.09
CA ASN A 190 24.22 -8.47 23.38
C ASN A 190 23.40 -8.51 22.08
N PRO A 191 22.94 -9.69 21.63
CA PRO A 191 22.44 -9.90 20.27
C PRO A 191 20.96 -9.51 20.08
N GLY A 192 20.51 -8.48 20.81
CA GLY A 192 19.17 -7.94 20.76
C GLY A 192 19.08 -6.71 19.89
N GLY A 193 18.24 -6.74 18.86
CA GLY A 193 18.14 -5.60 17.95
C GLY A 193 16.95 -5.63 17.01
N LYS A 194 16.95 -4.70 16.06
CA LYS A 194 15.99 -4.65 14.95
C LYS A 194 16.64 -5.10 13.65
N CYS A 195 16.04 -4.76 12.52
CA CYS A 195 16.41 -5.36 11.24
C CYS A 195 17.79 -4.93 10.75
N THR A 196 18.23 -3.69 10.95
CA THR A 196 19.62 -3.34 10.62
C THR A 196 20.58 -4.13 11.50
N ASP A 197 20.35 -4.20 12.81
CA ASP A 197 21.21 -4.94 13.75
C ASP A 197 21.41 -6.41 13.35
N ILE A 198 20.30 -7.14 13.19
CA ILE A 198 20.35 -8.59 12.93
C ILE A 198 20.97 -8.87 11.55
N HIS A 199 20.66 -8.07 10.52
CA HIS A 199 21.28 -8.23 9.20
C HIS A 199 22.76 -7.86 9.19
N SER A 200 23.18 -6.89 10.00
CA SER A 200 24.59 -6.50 10.12
C SER A 200 25.44 -7.66 10.64
N VAL A 201 24.94 -8.38 11.64
CA VAL A 201 25.59 -9.58 12.17
C VAL A 201 25.71 -10.65 11.07
N PHE A 202 24.62 -10.93 10.37
CA PHE A 202 24.64 -11.88 9.25
C PHE A 202 25.66 -11.49 8.17
N VAL A 203 25.62 -10.23 7.71
CA VAL A 203 26.49 -9.74 6.62
C VAL A 203 27.95 -9.74 7.04
N ALA A 204 28.30 -9.23 8.23
CA ALA A 204 29.69 -9.19 8.68
C ALA A 204 30.27 -10.60 8.87
N LEU A 205 29.49 -11.54 9.43
CA LEU A 205 29.91 -12.94 9.54
C LEU A 205 30.08 -13.59 8.17
N CYS A 206 29.17 -13.33 7.21
CA CYS A 206 29.31 -13.81 5.84
C CYS A 206 30.61 -13.32 5.21
N ARG A 207 30.86 -12.01 5.27
CA ARG A 207 32.07 -11.40 4.69
C ARG A 207 33.34 -11.93 5.35
N ALA A 208 33.35 -12.06 6.67
CA ALA A 208 34.46 -12.66 7.41
C ALA A 208 34.72 -14.13 7.02
N ALA A 209 33.66 -14.86 6.64
CA ALA A 209 33.76 -16.22 6.12
C ALA A 209 34.07 -16.30 4.61
N GLY A 210 34.30 -15.17 3.92
CA GLY A 210 34.54 -15.15 2.47
C GLY A 210 33.29 -15.34 1.61
N VAL A 211 32.11 -15.05 2.15
CA VAL A 211 30.83 -15.03 1.43
C VAL A 211 30.48 -13.56 1.12
N PRO A 212 30.41 -13.16 -0.16
CA PRO A 212 30.02 -11.79 -0.49
C PRO A 212 28.57 -11.55 -0.07
N ALA A 213 28.33 -10.48 0.69
CA ALA A 213 27.03 -10.18 1.27
C ALA A 213 26.78 -8.68 1.38
N ARG A 214 25.50 -8.27 1.39
CA ARG A 214 25.13 -6.85 1.45
C ARG A 214 23.79 -6.62 2.13
N GLU A 215 23.68 -5.46 2.79
CA GLU A 215 22.40 -4.93 3.26
C GLU A 215 21.71 -4.08 2.19
N ILE A 216 20.38 -4.15 2.19
CA ILE A 216 19.48 -3.32 1.41
C ILE A 216 18.56 -2.60 2.38
N PHE A 217 18.38 -1.30 2.13
CA PHE A 217 17.55 -0.43 2.96
C PHE A 217 16.33 0.05 2.17
N GLY A 218 15.20 0.13 2.85
CA GLY A 218 13.95 0.49 2.22
C GLY A 218 12.82 0.70 3.21
N VAL A 219 11.61 0.65 2.69
CA VAL A 219 10.37 0.85 3.47
C VAL A 219 9.34 -0.21 3.10
N ARG A 220 8.43 -0.52 4.02
CA ARG A 220 7.32 -1.44 3.74
C ARG A 220 6.08 -0.73 3.22
N LEU A 221 5.44 -1.33 2.22
CA LEU A 221 4.12 -0.92 1.75
C LEU A 221 3.05 -1.17 2.83
N GLY A 222 2.07 -0.28 2.87
CA GLY A 222 0.83 -0.45 3.63
C GLY A 222 0.01 -1.62 3.09
N LYS A 223 -0.76 -2.24 3.98
CA LYS A 223 -1.71 -3.33 3.66
C LYS A 223 -3.17 -2.88 3.66
N LYS A 224 -3.47 -1.71 4.22
CA LYS A 224 -4.78 -1.06 4.22
C LYS A 224 -4.84 0.03 3.16
N GLU A 225 -6.03 0.60 2.98
CA GLU A 225 -6.32 1.66 1.98
C GLU A 225 -5.30 2.79 2.03
N VAL A 226 -5.11 3.38 3.21
CA VAL A 226 -4.13 4.43 3.50
C VAL A 226 -3.47 4.11 4.84
N GLN A 227 -2.15 4.26 4.93
CA GLN A 227 -1.40 4.08 6.19
C GLN A 227 -0.23 5.04 6.28
N ASP A 228 -0.05 5.61 7.47
CA ASP A 228 1.23 6.22 7.86
C ASP A 228 2.27 5.11 8.04
N ILE A 229 3.35 5.22 7.27
CA ILE A 229 4.48 4.30 7.22
C ILE A 229 5.81 5.01 7.57
N SER A 230 5.74 6.19 8.22
CA SER A 230 6.90 7.03 8.58
C SER A 230 7.95 6.29 9.42
N THR A 231 7.54 5.26 10.15
CA THR A 231 8.39 4.42 11.01
C THR A 231 8.57 2.99 10.50
N TRP A 232 8.19 2.71 9.24
CA TRP A 232 8.16 1.36 8.65
C TRP A 232 9.38 1.06 7.79
N GLN A 233 10.48 1.79 7.99
CA GLN A 233 11.75 1.46 7.38
C GLN A 233 12.14 0.03 7.76
N HIS A 234 12.76 -0.66 6.81
CA HIS A 234 13.19 -2.04 6.98
C HIS A 234 14.53 -2.24 6.25
N CYS A 235 15.39 -3.02 6.88
CA CYS A 235 16.63 -3.51 6.28
C CYS A 235 16.49 -5.00 6.05
N TRP A 236 17.04 -5.50 4.95
CA TRP A 236 17.17 -6.92 4.65
C TRP A 236 18.51 -7.21 3.97
N ALA A 237 18.88 -8.47 3.82
CA ALA A 237 20.20 -8.83 3.32
C ALA A 237 20.15 -9.77 2.11
N GLU A 238 21.22 -9.76 1.33
CA GLU A 238 21.51 -10.77 0.32
C GLU A 238 22.91 -11.32 0.54
N PHE A 239 23.12 -12.56 0.11
CA PHE A 239 24.44 -13.09 -0.17
C PHE A 239 24.56 -13.42 -1.65
N TYR A 240 25.77 -13.36 -2.20
CA TYR A 240 26.03 -13.73 -3.58
C TYR A 240 26.40 -15.20 -3.68
N LEU A 241 25.78 -15.93 -4.60
CA LEU A 241 26.14 -17.30 -4.93
C LEU A 241 26.78 -17.35 -6.32
N PRO A 242 28.05 -17.79 -6.44
CA PRO A 242 28.78 -17.88 -7.71
C PRO A 242 28.01 -18.64 -8.79
N GLY A 243 27.87 -18.00 -9.96
CA GLY A 243 27.13 -18.56 -11.11
C GLY A 243 25.60 -18.55 -10.98
N TYR A 244 25.04 -18.07 -9.86
CA TYR A 244 23.59 -18.04 -9.61
C TYR A 244 23.04 -16.62 -9.36
N GLY A 245 23.85 -15.75 -8.76
CA GLY A 245 23.49 -14.37 -8.48
C GLY A 245 23.18 -14.11 -6.99
N TRP A 246 22.58 -12.96 -6.73
CA TRP A 246 22.17 -12.57 -5.38
C TRP A 246 20.99 -13.42 -4.88
N VAL A 247 21.10 -13.88 -3.64
CA VAL A 247 20.10 -14.69 -2.95
C VAL A 247 19.55 -13.90 -1.77
N PRO A 248 18.23 -13.67 -1.72
CA PRO A 248 17.60 -12.91 -0.66
C PRO A 248 17.55 -13.67 0.65
N VAL A 249 17.80 -13.00 1.78
CA VAL A 249 17.56 -13.54 3.11
C VAL A 249 16.94 -12.51 4.05
N ASP A 250 16.23 -12.97 5.08
CA ASP A 250 15.77 -12.08 6.15
C ASP A 250 15.70 -12.76 7.53
N PRO A 251 16.84 -12.97 8.21
CA PRO A 251 16.84 -13.47 9.59
C PRO A 251 16.11 -12.54 10.58
N ALA A 252 16.01 -11.23 10.30
CA ALA A 252 15.36 -10.30 11.22
C ALA A 252 13.83 -10.45 11.24
N ASP A 253 13.22 -10.75 10.09
CA ASP A 253 11.80 -11.05 9.99
C ASP A 253 11.46 -12.40 10.62
N VAL A 254 12.34 -13.40 10.54
CA VAL A 254 12.20 -14.63 11.34
C VAL A 254 12.07 -14.25 12.82
N ARG A 255 13.03 -13.49 13.36
CA ARG A 255 13.00 -13.07 14.77
C ARG A 255 11.80 -12.20 15.13
N LYS A 256 11.34 -11.35 14.22
CA LYS A 256 10.15 -10.51 14.39
C LYS A 256 8.86 -11.35 14.43
N MET A 257 8.75 -12.34 13.55
CA MET A 257 7.59 -13.23 13.50
C MET A 257 7.56 -14.15 14.71
N MET A 258 8.72 -14.65 15.16
CA MET A 258 8.84 -15.37 16.42
C MET A 258 8.35 -14.55 17.61
N LEU A 259 8.80 -13.30 17.74
CA LEU A 259 8.34 -12.41 18.81
C LEU A 259 6.82 -12.18 18.77
N LYS A 260 6.26 -11.95 17.58
CA LYS A 260 4.81 -11.74 17.42
C LYS A 260 3.98 -12.99 17.70
N GLY A 261 4.49 -14.16 17.34
CA GLY A 261 3.82 -15.45 17.53
C GLY A 261 4.14 -16.11 18.86
N ASN A 262 4.95 -15.48 19.73
CA ASN A 262 5.50 -16.08 20.94
C ASN A 262 6.19 -17.44 20.68
N LEU A 263 6.94 -17.53 19.58
CA LEU A 263 7.62 -18.74 19.13
C LEU A 263 9.06 -18.81 19.64
N LYS A 264 9.50 -20.03 19.91
CA LYS A 264 10.86 -20.45 20.28
C LYS A 264 11.65 -20.91 19.04
N PRO A 265 13.00 -20.94 19.10
CA PRO A 265 13.84 -21.35 17.99
C PRO A 265 13.55 -22.75 17.43
N ASP A 266 13.10 -23.68 18.28
CA ASP A 266 12.83 -25.08 17.98
C ASP A 266 11.37 -25.36 17.55
N ASP A 267 10.51 -24.34 17.54
CA ASP A 267 9.13 -24.51 17.09
C ASP A 267 9.06 -24.87 15.58
N PRO A 268 8.18 -25.81 15.17
CA PRO A 268 8.00 -26.15 13.75
C PRO A 268 7.63 -24.95 12.87
N GLU A 269 6.89 -23.98 13.42
CA GLU A 269 6.54 -22.75 12.70
C GLU A 269 7.75 -21.83 12.51
N THR A 270 8.68 -21.79 13.48
CA THR A 270 9.96 -21.09 13.34
C THR A 270 10.79 -21.71 12.22
N ALA A 271 10.82 -23.04 12.11
CA ALA A 271 11.51 -23.72 11.03
C ALA A 271 10.95 -23.33 9.65
N LYS A 272 9.61 -23.29 9.49
CA LYS A 272 8.97 -22.81 8.25
C LYS A 272 9.31 -21.36 7.93
N LEU A 273 9.36 -20.48 8.94
CA LEU A 273 9.76 -19.08 8.76
C LEU A 273 11.21 -18.97 8.27
N ARG A 274 12.13 -19.75 8.87
CA ARG A 274 13.54 -19.81 8.45
C ARG A 274 13.67 -20.29 7.01
N ASP A 275 12.94 -21.33 6.64
CA ASP A 275 12.99 -21.85 5.27
C ASP A 275 12.30 -20.94 4.25
N TYR A 276 11.29 -20.16 4.66
CA TYR A 276 10.71 -19.12 3.82
C TYR A 276 11.71 -17.98 3.58
N PHE A 277 12.31 -17.42 4.64
CA PHE A 277 13.23 -16.30 4.55
C PHE A 277 14.66 -16.70 4.15
N TRP A 278 14.93 -17.98 3.91
CA TRP A 278 16.12 -18.45 3.20
C TRP A 278 15.82 -18.49 1.70
N GLY A 279 16.35 -17.50 0.96
CA GLY A 279 16.01 -17.34 -0.45
C GLY A 279 14.65 -16.69 -0.68
N GLY A 280 14.01 -16.09 0.33
CA GLY A 280 12.66 -15.50 0.17
C GLY A 280 12.49 -14.10 0.75
N TRP A 281 11.74 -13.27 0.04
CA TRP A 281 11.21 -11.99 0.51
C TRP A 281 9.75 -11.81 0.08
N ASP A 282 8.94 -11.31 1.00
CA ASP A 282 7.56 -10.92 0.71
C ASP A 282 7.46 -9.75 -0.30
N ALA A 283 6.29 -9.61 -0.90
CA ALA A 283 6.01 -8.57 -1.90
C ALA A 283 5.85 -7.15 -1.33
N TYR A 284 6.03 -6.90 -0.02
CA TYR A 284 5.71 -5.60 0.59
C TYR A 284 6.93 -4.71 0.85
N ARG A 285 8.09 -4.98 0.23
CA ARG A 285 9.36 -4.30 0.53
C ARG A 285 9.80 -3.44 -0.63
N VAL A 286 9.85 -2.11 -0.47
CA VAL A 286 10.37 -1.21 -1.52
C VAL A 286 11.82 -0.89 -1.22
N LYS A 287 12.73 -1.28 -2.12
CA LYS A 287 14.16 -0.96 -2.01
C LYS A 287 14.37 0.51 -2.36
N LEU A 288 15.06 1.24 -1.49
CA LEU A 288 15.42 2.64 -1.69
C LEU A 288 16.93 2.87 -1.73
N ALA A 289 17.70 2.11 -0.95
CA ALA A 289 19.13 2.32 -0.83
C ALA A 289 19.90 1.03 -0.56
N LEU A 290 21.22 1.11 -0.67
CA LEU A 290 22.09 -0.03 -0.52
C LEU A 290 23.42 0.36 0.14
N GLY A 291 23.98 -0.54 0.93
CA GLY A 291 25.31 -0.37 1.51
C GLY A 291 25.36 0.56 2.73
N ARG A 292 26.58 0.79 3.23
CA ARG A 292 26.86 1.46 4.50
C ARG A 292 28.06 2.40 4.38
N ASP A 293 28.14 3.35 5.30
CA ASP A 293 29.18 4.40 5.30
C ASP A 293 29.11 5.28 4.04
N LEU A 294 27.90 5.68 3.64
CA LEU A 294 27.66 6.47 2.43
C LEU A 294 28.15 7.90 2.61
N ILE A 295 28.90 8.37 1.62
CA ILE A 295 29.13 9.79 1.38
C ILE A 295 28.08 10.23 0.37
N LEU A 296 27.18 11.13 0.78
CA LEU A 296 26.10 11.63 -0.06
C LEU A 296 26.65 12.49 -1.20
N ASN A 297 25.79 12.76 -2.17
CA ASN A 297 26.09 13.64 -3.29
C ASN A 297 24.94 14.66 -3.47
N PRO A 298 25.22 15.97 -3.34
CA PRO A 298 26.47 16.56 -2.88
C PRO A 298 26.83 16.09 -1.45
N PRO A 299 28.11 16.13 -1.05
CA PRO A 299 28.53 15.69 0.27
C PRO A 299 27.82 16.43 1.40
N GLN A 300 27.38 15.67 2.40
CA GLN A 300 26.93 16.19 3.68
C GLN A 300 28.11 16.81 4.46
N GLN A 301 27.81 17.69 5.42
CA GLN A 301 28.81 18.19 6.37
C GLN A 301 29.03 17.23 7.54
N GLY A 302 28.01 16.42 7.88
CA GLY A 302 28.12 15.37 8.87
C GLY A 302 29.06 14.22 8.47
N ALA A 303 29.20 13.24 9.36
CA ALA A 303 29.93 12.02 9.07
C ALA A 303 29.28 11.21 7.92
N PRO A 304 30.02 10.28 7.29
CA PRO A 304 29.43 9.28 6.39
C PRO A 304 28.21 8.61 7.03
N LEU A 305 27.12 8.49 6.27
CA LEU A 305 25.91 7.88 6.78
C LEU A 305 26.09 6.38 6.87
N ASN A 306 26.03 5.86 8.10
CA ASN A 306 26.11 4.43 8.35
C ASN A 306 25.04 3.65 7.58
N THR A 307 23.83 4.19 7.42
CA THR A 307 22.75 3.63 6.58
C THR A 307 21.99 4.75 5.88
N PHE A 308 21.30 4.45 4.78
CA PHE A 308 20.50 5.44 4.04
C PHE A 308 19.09 4.93 3.70
N GLY A 309 18.40 4.33 4.68
CA GLY A 309 16.98 3.96 4.57
C GLY A 309 16.01 5.06 5.04
N TYR A 310 16.53 6.08 5.71
CA TYR A 310 15.81 7.23 6.23
C TYR A 310 16.22 8.48 5.44
N PRO A 311 15.34 9.48 5.29
CA PRO A 311 15.75 10.77 4.76
C PRO A 311 16.77 11.43 5.70
N TYR A 312 17.67 12.24 5.14
CA TYR A 312 18.69 12.96 5.89
C TYR A 312 18.62 14.44 5.55
N ALA A 313 18.72 15.31 6.55
CA ALA A 313 18.74 16.74 6.33
C ALA A 313 19.71 17.43 7.28
N GLU A 314 20.20 18.57 6.83
CA GLU A 314 21.04 19.46 7.61
C GLU A 314 20.45 20.88 7.60
N VAL A 315 20.45 21.50 8.77
CA VAL A 315 20.08 22.91 8.96
C VAL A 315 21.32 23.67 9.36
N SER A 316 21.80 24.56 8.48
CA SER A 316 23.10 25.24 8.62
C SER A 316 24.25 24.27 8.95
N GLY A 317 24.28 23.12 8.29
CA GLY A 317 25.30 22.08 8.46
C GLY A 317 25.08 21.12 9.64
N LYS A 318 24.08 21.35 10.49
CA LYS A 318 23.78 20.47 11.62
C LYS A 318 22.77 19.40 11.23
N PRO A 319 23.06 18.10 11.41
CA PRO A 319 22.14 17.02 11.07
C PRO A 319 20.88 17.03 11.93
N LEU A 320 19.74 16.70 11.32
CA LEU A 320 18.50 16.40 12.02
C LEU A 320 18.44 14.91 12.44
N ASP A 321 17.69 14.61 13.51
CA ASP A 321 17.46 13.22 13.91
C ASP A 321 16.44 12.54 12.98
N PHE A 322 16.94 11.74 12.05
CA PHE A 322 16.12 11.03 11.07
C PHE A 322 15.35 9.83 11.65
N TYR A 323 15.61 9.43 12.90
CA TYR A 323 14.83 8.40 13.58
C TYR A 323 13.56 8.94 14.25
N ASP A 324 13.44 10.26 14.36
CA ASP A 324 12.26 10.94 14.90
C ASP A 324 11.59 11.79 13.80
N PRO A 325 10.61 11.23 13.07
CA PRO A 325 9.88 11.95 12.03
C PRO A 325 9.22 13.24 12.51
N ALA A 326 8.83 13.32 13.78
CA ALA A 326 8.12 14.49 14.32
C ALA A 326 9.07 15.68 14.55
N SER A 327 10.29 15.44 15.05
CA SER A 327 11.29 16.50 15.17
C SER A 327 11.92 16.86 13.83
N PHE A 328 12.21 15.88 12.96
CA PHE A 328 12.69 16.13 11.60
C PHE A 328 11.63 16.85 10.74
N SER A 329 10.35 16.58 10.97
CA SER A 329 9.20 17.10 10.20
C SER A 329 9.05 16.47 8.81
N TYR A 330 9.02 15.12 8.79
CA TYR A 330 8.65 14.35 7.61
C TYR A 330 7.54 13.34 7.91
N ALA A 331 6.79 12.95 6.87
CA ALA A 331 5.79 11.89 6.93
C ALA A 331 5.86 11.03 5.66
N LEU A 332 5.74 9.70 5.82
CA LEU A 332 5.56 8.78 4.70
C LEU A 332 4.15 8.18 4.76
N THR A 333 3.40 8.32 3.67
CA THR A 333 2.07 7.72 3.53
C THR A 333 2.09 6.67 2.42
N SER A 334 1.54 5.49 2.69
CA SER A 334 1.30 4.45 1.70
C SER A 334 -0.18 4.37 1.37
N TYR A 335 -0.50 4.48 0.08
CA TYR A 335 -1.82 4.22 -0.48
C TYR A 335 -1.81 2.87 -1.17
N ARG A 336 -2.67 1.94 -0.75
CA ARG A 336 -2.75 0.62 -1.40
C ARG A 336 -3.35 0.79 -2.80
N VAL A 337 -2.66 0.25 -3.80
CA VAL A 337 -3.22 0.09 -5.15
C VAL A 337 -3.92 -1.26 -5.20
N THR A 338 -5.17 -1.25 -5.66
CA THR A 338 -5.99 -2.44 -5.80
C THR A 338 -5.58 -3.26 -7.01
N ASP A 339 -6.02 -4.52 -7.08
CA ASP A 339 -5.79 -5.38 -8.25
C ASP A 339 -6.47 -4.83 -9.52
N ASP A 340 -7.45 -3.93 -9.35
CA ASP A 340 -8.10 -3.17 -10.41
C ASP A 340 -7.30 -1.92 -10.87
N GLY A 341 -6.11 -1.69 -10.29
CA GLY A 341 -5.14 -0.70 -10.74
C GLY A 341 -5.26 0.71 -10.14
N PHE A 342 -6.34 1.02 -9.39
CA PHE A 342 -6.50 2.32 -8.70
C PHE A 342 -6.09 2.25 -7.23
N ALA A 343 -5.61 3.36 -6.69
CA ALA A 343 -5.34 3.55 -5.26
C ALA A 343 -6.59 3.96 -4.48
N LEU A 344 -6.62 3.68 -3.18
CA LEU A 344 -7.68 4.15 -2.29
C LEU A 344 -7.19 5.35 -1.49
N ILE A 345 -8.05 6.35 -1.33
CA ILE A 345 -7.80 7.53 -0.49
C ILE A 345 -8.94 7.67 0.52
N ASP A 346 -8.59 8.07 1.75
CA ASP A 346 -9.56 8.32 2.82
C ASP A 346 -9.90 9.82 2.92
N THR A 347 -10.78 10.18 3.85
CA THR A 347 -11.27 11.56 4.01
C THR A 347 -10.13 12.51 4.33
N ASN A 348 -9.22 12.09 5.23
CA ASN A 348 -8.10 12.92 5.65
C ASN A 348 -7.09 13.10 4.51
N GLY A 349 -6.81 12.05 3.74
CA GLY A 349 -5.96 12.13 2.56
C GLY A 349 -6.51 13.09 1.51
N LEU A 350 -7.79 12.98 1.15
CA LEU A 350 -8.41 13.90 0.18
C LEU A 350 -8.44 15.35 0.70
N LYS A 351 -8.74 15.54 1.99
CA LYS A 351 -8.67 16.85 2.63
C LYS A 351 -7.26 17.44 2.56
N ASN A 352 -6.23 16.63 2.85
CA ASN A 352 -4.84 17.08 2.81
C ASN A 352 -4.43 17.54 1.40
N LEU A 353 -4.85 16.81 0.35
CA LEU A 353 -4.61 17.25 -1.04
C LEU A 353 -5.29 18.60 -1.34
N LEU A 354 -6.52 18.82 -0.85
CA LEU A 354 -7.21 20.11 -1.01
C LEU A 354 -6.54 21.24 -0.22
N ASP A 355 -6.16 20.99 1.04
CA ASP A 355 -5.54 21.98 1.93
C ASP A 355 -4.18 22.44 1.38
N LYS A 356 -3.38 21.50 0.87
CA LYS A 356 -2.09 21.75 0.22
C LYS A 356 -2.22 22.36 -1.18
N LYS A 357 -3.45 22.44 -1.73
CA LYS A 357 -3.72 22.87 -3.11
C LYS A 357 -2.91 22.07 -4.13
N GLU A 358 -2.80 20.76 -3.91
CA GLU A 358 -2.12 19.87 -4.84
C GLU A 358 -2.84 19.87 -6.20
N ASP A 359 -2.08 19.62 -7.26
CA ASP A 359 -2.63 19.53 -8.61
C ASP A 359 -3.25 18.14 -8.84
N PHE A 360 -4.57 18.05 -8.69
CA PHE A 360 -5.36 16.86 -8.99
C PHE A 360 -6.76 17.23 -9.50
N LEU A 361 -7.41 16.28 -10.19
CA LEU A 361 -8.80 16.40 -10.62
C LEU A 361 -9.71 15.50 -9.80
N LEU A 362 -10.75 16.09 -9.23
CA LEU A 362 -11.77 15.39 -8.45
C LEU A 362 -13.03 15.21 -9.30
N PHE A 363 -13.47 13.97 -9.50
CA PHE A 363 -14.66 13.65 -10.27
C PHE A 363 -15.74 12.98 -9.43
N ASP A 364 -16.95 13.52 -9.58
CA ASP A 364 -18.17 12.90 -9.07
C ASP A 364 -18.72 11.89 -10.07
N ALA A 365 -18.70 10.62 -9.72
CA ALA A 365 -19.18 9.54 -10.59
C ALA A 365 -20.70 9.30 -10.51
N ARG A 366 -21.44 10.13 -9.76
CA ARG A 366 -22.91 10.04 -9.57
C ARG A 366 -23.67 10.63 -10.76
N SER A 367 -25.00 10.61 -10.71
CA SER A 367 -25.80 11.23 -11.79
C SER A 367 -25.71 12.76 -11.73
N PRO A 368 -26.00 13.47 -12.84
CA PRO A 368 -26.05 14.93 -12.85
C PRO A 368 -26.95 15.52 -11.77
N GLU A 369 -28.08 14.89 -11.49
CA GLU A 369 -29.04 15.34 -10.47
C GLU A 369 -28.45 15.21 -9.06
N GLU A 370 -27.81 14.08 -8.76
CA GLU A 370 -27.12 13.86 -7.47
C GLU A 370 -25.95 14.84 -7.27
N TYR A 371 -25.29 15.26 -8.35
CA TYR A 371 -24.21 16.25 -8.34
C TYR A 371 -24.75 17.68 -8.14
N GLN A 372 -25.81 18.05 -8.85
CA GLN A 372 -26.45 19.38 -8.73
C GLN A 372 -27.05 19.61 -7.34
N GLU A 373 -27.59 18.56 -6.70
CA GLU A 373 -28.14 18.64 -5.34
C GLU A 373 -27.05 19.00 -4.32
N VAL A 374 -25.95 18.25 -4.31
CA VAL A 374 -24.81 18.49 -3.41
C VAL A 374 -23.59 17.76 -3.94
N HIS A 375 -22.40 18.37 -3.95
CA HIS A 375 -21.15 17.72 -4.35
C HIS A 375 -19.95 18.22 -3.52
N ILE A 376 -18.83 17.49 -3.54
CA ILE A 376 -17.59 17.97 -2.88
C ILE A 376 -17.13 19.23 -3.60
N LYS A 377 -16.86 20.31 -2.86
CA LYS A 377 -16.46 21.59 -3.45
C LYS A 377 -15.21 21.40 -4.34
N GLY A 378 -15.29 21.86 -5.60
CA GLY A 378 -14.22 21.70 -6.60
C GLY A 378 -14.31 20.44 -7.45
N ALA A 379 -15.26 19.54 -7.19
CA ALA A 379 -15.46 18.36 -8.02
C ALA A 379 -16.11 18.69 -9.38
N LEU A 380 -15.68 17.99 -10.42
CA LEU A 380 -16.29 17.97 -11.75
C LEU A 380 -17.27 16.80 -11.86
N SER A 381 -18.40 17.01 -12.55
CA SER A 381 -19.35 15.92 -12.81
C SER A 381 -18.83 15.03 -13.94
N LEU A 382 -18.61 13.73 -13.67
CA LEU A 382 -18.31 12.73 -14.69
C LEU A 382 -19.11 11.44 -14.41
N PRO A 383 -20.42 11.44 -14.70
CA PRO A 383 -21.31 10.33 -14.38
C PRO A 383 -20.86 9.02 -15.02
N VAL A 384 -20.75 7.95 -14.23
CA VAL A 384 -20.24 6.66 -14.76
C VAL A 384 -21.07 6.08 -15.91
N LYS A 385 -22.39 6.38 -15.93
CA LYS A 385 -23.32 5.99 -17.00
C LYS A 385 -23.04 6.75 -18.30
N GLN A 386 -22.60 8.01 -18.18
CA GLN A 386 -22.33 8.90 -19.30
C GLN A 386 -20.81 9.08 -19.54
N PHE A 387 -19.98 8.19 -18.97
CA PHE A 387 -18.52 8.35 -18.96
C PHE A 387 -17.95 8.46 -20.38
N ALA A 388 -18.47 7.66 -21.32
CA ALA A 388 -17.99 7.65 -22.70
C ALA A 388 -18.31 8.96 -23.45
N GLN A 389 -19.43 9.60 -23.11
CA GLN A 389 -19.85 10.87 -23.69
C GLN A 389 -19.05 12.06 -23.15
N HIS A 390 -18.50 11.94 -21.93
CA HIS A 390 -17.84 13.04 -21.22
C HIS A 390 -16.33 12.82 -21.03
N THR A 391 -15.70 11.94 -21.82
CA THR A 391 -14.26 11.65 -21.72
C THR A 391 -13.39 12.88 -21.98
N ALA A 392 -13.90 13.89 -22.68
CA ALA A 392 -13.22 15.18 -22.92
C ALA A 392 -12.95 15.98 -21.63
N LEU A 393 -13.62 15.66 -20.51
CA LEU A 393 -13.34 16.26 -19.20
C LEU A 393 -12.10 15.66 -18.53
N LEU A 394 -11.63 14.50 -18.98
CA LEU A 394 -10.42 13.89 -18.45
C LEU A 394 -9.18 14.61 -19.00
N PRO A 395 -8.10 14.72 -18.21
CA PRO A 395 -6.92 15.50 -18.58
C PRO A 395 -6.17 14.84 -19.74
N ALA A 396 -5.56 15.65 -20.61
CA ALA A 396 -4.73 15.13 -21.71
C ALA A 396 -3.51 14.33 -21.19
N ASP A 397 -2.89 14.81 -20.11
CA ASP A 397 -1.84 14.07 -19.41
C ASP A 397 -2.41 12.86 -18.66
N ARG A 398 -1.99 11.66 -19.06
CA ARG A 398 -2.40 10.39 -18.45
C ARG A 398 -1.78 10.13 -17.06
N SER A 399 -0.78 10.93 -16.68
CA SER A 399 -0.13 10.92 -15.37
C SER A 399 -0.75 11.88 -14.35
N GLN A 400 -1.65 12.77 -14.81
CA GLN A 400 -2.39 13.67 -13.94
C GLN A 400 -3.16 12.87 -12.89
N GLN A 401 -3.10 13.33 -11.64
CA GLN A 401 -3.79 12.63 -10.56
C GLN A 401 -5.31 12.83 -10.72
N ILE A 402 -6.04 11.72 -10.74
CA ILE A 402 -7.49 11.71 -10.89
C ILE A 402 -8.10 10.96 -9.71
N ILE A 403 -9.08 11.57 -9.05
CA ILE A 403 -9.78 10.99 -7.90
C ILE A 403 -11.26 10.88 -8.21
N PHE A 404 -11.82 9.67 -8.14
CA PHE A 404 -13.26 9.45 -8.28
C PHE A 404 -13.92 9.24 -6.91
N TYR A 405 -15.08 9.84 -6.70
CA TYR A 405 -15.93 9.54 -5.54
C TYR A 405 -17.39 9.32 -5.95
N CYS A 406 -18.20 8.80 -5.02
CA CYS A 406 -19.63 8.63 -5.21
C CYS A 406 -20.38 8.65 -3.86
N ASN A 407 -21.45 7.84 -3.70
CA ASN A 407 -22.31 7.81 -2.50
C ASN A 407 -21.77 6.93 -1.35
N GLY A 408 -20.48 6.62 -1.34
CA GLY A 408 -19.84 5.90 -0.24
C GLY A 408 -19.56 4.42 -0.51
N VAL A 409 -19.17 3.69 0.54
CA VAL A 409 -18.41 2.42 0.43
C VAL A 409 -19.16 1.30 -0.32
N LYS A 410 -20.49 1.26 -0.20
CA LYS A 410 -21.36 0.27 -0.89
C LYS A 410 -21.70 0.67 -2.33
N CYS A 411 -21.32 1.88 -2.76
CA CYS A 411 -21.57 2.39 -4.09
C CYS A 411 -20.40 2.03 -5.02
N GLY A 412 -20.69 1.31 -6.11
CA GLY A 412 -19.66 0.91 -7.08
C GLY A 412 -19.36 1.95 -8.16
N LYS A 413 -20.00 3.12 -8.17
CA LYS A 413 -19.92 4.08 -9.28
C LYS A 413 -18.50 4.64 -9.46
N SER A 414 -17.84 5.06 -8.37
CA SER A 414 -16.47 5.59 -8.42
C SER A 414 -15.46 4.54 -8.86
N LYS A 415 -15.55 3.32 -8.33
CA LYS A 415 -14.69 2.19 -8.73
C LYS A 415 -14.85 1.87 -10.22
N LYS A 416 -16.09 1.85 -10.73
CA LYS A 416 -16.36 1.63 -12.16
C LYS A 416 -15.79 2.76 -13.03
N ALA A 417 -15.93 4.02 -12.60
CA ALA A 417 -15.35 5.17 -13.31
C ALA A 417 -13.81 5.10 -13.32
N ALA A 418 -13.19 4.76 -12.19
CA ALA A 418 -11.75 4.55 -12.09
C ALA A 418 -11.24 3.46 -13.05
N LYS A 419 -11.90 2.30 -13.12
CA LYS A 419 -11.56 1.24 -14.09
C LYS A 419 -11.67 1.72 -15.54
N LYS A 420 -12.71 2.51 -15.87
CA LYS A 420 -12.85 3.10 -17.21
C LYS A 420 -11.71 4.08 -17.52
N ALA A 421 -11.29 4.90 -16.57
CA ALA A 421 -10.13 5.77 -16.73
C ALA A 421 -8.84 4.95 -16.94
N ILE A 422 -8.61 3.91 -16.14
CA ILE A 422 -7.45 3.04 -16.30
C ILE A 422 -7.43 2.36 -17.67
N ALA A 423 -8.59 1.90 -18.16
CA ALA A 423 -8.71 1.34 -19.51
C ALA A 423 -8.42 2.35 -20.64
N LEU A 424 -8.48 3.65 -20.36
CA LEU A 424 -8.07 4.73 -21.28
C LEU A 424 -6.57 5.12 -21.11
N GLY A 425 -5.81 4.41 -20.28
CA GLY A 425 -4.38 4.60 -20.08
C GLY A 425 -3.99 5.51 -18.91
N TYR A 426 -4.94 5.99 -18.09
CA TYR A 426 -4.60 6.75 -16.88
C TYR A 426 -3.94 5.85 -15.85
N ASN A 427 -2.77 6.25 -15.36
CA ASN A 427 -1.94 5.42 -14.47
C ASN A 427 -1.87 5.95 -13.03
N ASN A 428 -2.47 7.11 -12.75
CA ASN A 428 -2.48 7.80 -11.47
C ASN A 428 -3.92 8.04 -10.96
N VAL A 429 -4.67 6.94 -10.78
CA VAL A 429 -6.10 6.96 -10.47
C VAL A 429 -6.35 6.56 -9.01
N PHE A 430 -7.13 7.37 -8.31
CA PHE A 430 -7.56 7.13 -6.93
C PHE A 430 -9.09 7.02 -6.84
N VAL A 431 -9.55 6.34 -5.80
CA VAL A 431 -10.96 6.29 -5.41
C VAL A 431 -11.10 6.73 -3.95
N TYR A 432 -11.88 7.79 -3.73
CA TYR A 432 -12.37 8.16 -2.40
C TYR A 432 -13.64 7.34 -2.12
N ALA A 433 -13.46 6.18 -1.48
CA ALA A 433 -14.52 5.19 -1.31
C ALA A 433 -15.57 5.60 -0.26
N GLN A 434 -15.21 6.43 0.71
CA GLN A 434 -16.13 6.90 1.77
C GLN A 434 -17.20 7.86 1.22
N GLY A 435 -16.89 8.55 0.12
CA GLY A 435 -17.86 9.31 -0.68
C GLY A 435 -18.45 10.53 0.04
N ILE A 436 -19.40 11.18 -0.62
CA ILE A 436 -19.99 12.42 -0.12
C ILE A 436 -20.67 12.33 1.25
N PRO A 437 -21.32 11.22 1.68
CA PRO A 437 -21.96 11.19 2.98
C PRO A 437 -20.97 11.36 4.13
N VAL A 438 -19.81 10.67 4.07
CA VAL A 438 -18.78 10.80 5.10
C VAL A 438 -18.08 12.15 5.03
N TRP A 439 -17.88 12.68 3.80
CA TRP A 439 -17.34 14.03 3.61
C TRP A 439 -18.18 15.10 4.32
N GLU A 440 -19.50 15.05 4.12
CA GLU A 440 -20.44 15.97 4.76
C GLU A 440 -20.55 15.75 6.27
N GLU A 441 -20.60 14.50 6.73
CA GLU A 441 -20.62 14.15 8.17
C GLU A 441 -19.42 14.75 8.90
N LYS A 442 -18.24 14.77 8.25
CA LYS A 442 -17.02 15.37 8.78
C LYS A 442 -16.97 16.90 8.66
N GLY A 443 -18.05 17.54 8.20
CA GLY A 443 -18.15 18.99 8.08
C GLY A 443 -17.25 19.58 6.98
N MET A 444 -16.84 18.76 6.01
CA MET A 444 -15.94 19.21 4.95
C MET A 444 -16.67 20.05 3.91
N PRO A 445 -15.97 20.94 3.18
CA PRO A 445 -16.62 21.85 2.23
C PRO A 445 -17.36 21.13 1.09
N ILE A 446 -18.62 21.53 0.88
CA ILE A 446 -19.49 21.07 -0.21
C ILE A 446 -19.94 22.27 -1.05
N TYR A 447 -20.33 22.01 -2.29
CA TYR A 447 -21.29 22.85 -2.99
C TYR A 447 -22.68 22.29 -2.72
N ALA A 448 -23.61 23.16 -2.29
CA ALA A 448 -24.99 22.82 -2.03
C ALA A 448 -25.87 23.51 -3.10
N GLY A 449 -26.65 22.72 -3.84
CA GLY A 449 -27.57 23.23 -4.84
C GLY A 449 -28.74 24.00 -4.21
N PRO A 450 -29.51 24.74 -5.03
CA PRO A 450 -30.71 25.43 -4.56
C PRO A 450 -31.68 24.47 -3.85
N GLY A 451 -32.09 24.83 -2.63
CA GLY A 451 -33.02 24.01 -1.83
C GLY A 451 -32.39 22.80 -1.13
N TYR A 452 -31.06 22.68 -1.14
CA TYR A 452 -30.38 21.68 -0.33
C TYR A 452 -30.57 21.97 1.17
N GLU A 453 -31.22 21.05 1.89
CA GLU A 453 -31.14 21.02 3.35
C GLU A 453 -30.15 19.94 3.79
N LYS A 454 -29.46 20.21 4.90
CA LYS A 454 -28.51 19.29 5.53
C LYS A 454 -29.09 17.89 5.66
N ARG A 455 -28.25 16.87 5.48
CA ARG A 455 -28.73 15.49 5.59
C ARG A 455 -29.36 15.22 6.94
N ILE A 456 -30.57 14.69 6.90
CA ILE A 456 -31.25 14.06 8.04
C ILE A 456 -30.76 12.62 8.24
N GLU A 457 -30.86 12.13 9.48
CA GLU A 457 -30.74 10.71 9.77
C GLU A 457 -32.01 9.98 9.33
N THR A 458 -31.86 8.83 8.66
CA THR A 458 -32.99 7.99 8.24
C THR A 458 -33.18 6.85 9.22
N THR A 459 -34.44 6.51 9.54
CA THR A 459 -34.75 5.24 10.20
C THR A 459 -34.37 4.08 9.29
N LYS A 460 -33.40 3.26 9.69
CA LYS A 460 -32.96 2.09 8.91
C LYS A 460 -33.66 0.82 9.39
N ILE A 461 -33.87 -0.12 8.47
CA ILE A 461 -34.34 -1.47 8.78
C ILE A 461 -33.28 -2.50 8.38
N ALA A 462 -32.96 -3.42 9.29
CA ALA A 462 -31.98 -4.48 9.04
C ALA A 462 -32.55 -5.55 8.08
N PRO A 463 -31.73 -6.25 7.28
CA PRO A 463 -32.21 -7.24 6.31
C PRO A 463 -33.12 -8.32 6.93
N ARG A 464 -32.73 -8.92 8.07
CA ARG A 464 -33.50 -9.98 8.75
C ARG A 464 -34.79 -9.45 9.38
N GLU A 465 -34.82 -8.20 9.81
CA GLU A 465 -36.03 -7.56 10.31
C GLU A 465 -37.02 -7.32 9.15
N LEU A 466 -36.52 -6.85 8.00
CA LEU A 466 -37.35 -6.67 6.80
C LEU A 466 -37.89 -8.01 6.29
N GLU A 467 -37.08 -9.08 6.30
CA GLU A 467 -37.51 -10.44 5.96
C GLU A 467 -38.66 -10.90 6.88
N ALA A 468 -38.50 -10.78 8.19
CA ALA A 468 -39.54 -11.15 9.15
C ALA A 468 -40.85 -10.35 8.92
N LEU A 469 -40.76 -9.06 8.57
CA LEU A 469 -41.94 -8.27 8.23
C LEU A 469 -42.62 -8.75 6.94
N LEU A 470 -41.84 -9.14 5.93
CA LEU A 470 -42.37 -9.71 4.69
C LEU A 470 -43.06 -11.06 4.94
N ASP A 471 -42.48 -11.92 5.77
CA ASP A 471 -43.02 -13.25 6.09
C ASP A 471 -44.25 -13.21 6.97
N SER A 472 -44.35 -12.20 7.85
CA SER A 472 -45.49 -12.04 8.77
C SER A 472 -46.84 -11.85 8.08
N GLY A 473 -46.87 -11.62 6.76
CA GLY A 473 -48.09 -11.53 5.95
C GLY A 473 -48.98 -10.31 6.28
N LYS A 474 -48.62 -9.49 7.27
CA LYS A 474 -49.37 -8.29 7.65
C LYS A 474 -49.31 -7.30 6.48
N GLY A 475 -50.42 -7.09 5.78
CA GLY A 475 -50.55 -6.21 4.60
C GLY A 475 -50.26 -4.71 4.83
N ASN A 476 -49.58 -4.37 5.92
CA ASN A 476 -49.23 -3.04 6.38
C ASN A 476 -47.78 -2.64 6.04
N LEU A 477 -47.24 -3.18 4.94
CA LEU A 477 -45.88 -2.93 4.46
C LEU A 477 -45.88 -2.72 2.94
N ILE A 478 -45.24 -1.64 2.49
CA ILE A 478 -44.92 -1.40 1.09
C ILE A 478 -43.40 -1.31 0.95
N VAL A 479 -42.81 -2.19 0.14
CA VAL A 479 -41.37 -2.16 -0.17
C VAL A 479 -41.18 -1.55 -1.55
N VAL A 480 -40.40 -0.49 -1.65
CA VAL A 480 -40.21 0.26 -2.90
C VAL A 480 -38.74 0.23 -3.31
N ASP A 481 -38.48 -0.35 -4.48
CA ASP A 481 -37.18 -0.27 -5.13
C ASP A 481 -37.09 0.99 -5.97
N VAL A 482 -36.19 1.89 -5.61
CA VAL A 482 -35.99 3.17 -6.31
C VAL A 482 -34.83 3.14 -7.32
N ARG A 483 -34.32 1.95 -7.64
CA ARG A 483 -33.36 1.74 -8.74
C ARG A 483 -34.05 1.80 -10.10
N ASP A 484 -33.23 1.81 -11.15
CA ASP A 484 -33.74 1.79 -12.52
C ASP A 484 -34.42 0.44 -12.84
N PRO A 485 -35.38 0.38 -13.78
CA PRO A 485 -36.13 -0.84 -14.09
C PRO A 485 -35.25 -2.04 -14.45
N GLU A 486 -34.12 -1.80 -15.12
CA GLU A 486 -33.18 -2.87 -15.49
C GLU A 486 -32.49 -3.47 -14.27
N GLU A 487 -32.14 -2.65 -13.28
CA GLU A 487 -31.56 -3.12 -12.01
C GLU A 487 -32.58 -3.91 -11.18
N PHE A 488 -33.85 -3.52 -11.24
CA PHE A 488 -34.95 -4.24 -10.60
C PHE A 488 -35.18 -5.61 -11.26
N ALA A 489 -35.25 -5.65 -12.59
CA ALA A 489 -35.45 -6.87 -13.36
C ALA A 489 -34.32 -7.89 -13.13
N ALA A 490 -33.07 -7.43 -13.09
CA ALA A 490 -31.89 -8.27 -12.82
C ALA A 490 -31.92 -8.93 -11.43
N GLY A 491 -32.66 -8.36 -10.48
CA GLY A 491 -32.87 -8.92 -9.15
C GLY A 491 -33.27 -7.86 -8.12
N HIS A 492 -34.33 -8.12 -7.35
CA HIS A 492 -34.91 -7.23 -6.34
C HIS A 492 -35.39 -7.99 -5.09
N ILE A 493 -35.64 -7.26 -4.00
CA ILE A 493 -36.25 -7.79 -2.77
C ILE A 493 -37.67 -8.31 -3.10
N PRO A 494 -38.06 -9.54 -2.70
CA PRO A 494 -39.39 -10.07 -2.97
C PRO A 494 -40.51 -9.11 -2.54
N ARG A 495 -41.59 -9.07 -3.34
CA ARG A 495 -42.79 -8.21 -3.15
C ARG A 495 -42.52 -6.70 -3.28
N ALA A 496 -41.32 -6.28 -3.65
CA ALA A 496 -41.04 -4.88 -3.91
C ALA A 496 -41.74 -4.38 -5.19
N VAL A 497 -42.18 -3.13 -5.17
CA VAL A 497 -42.63 -2.39 -6.36
C VAL A 497 -41.50 -1.49 -6.85
N ASN A 498 -41.31 -1.38 -8.17
CA ASN A 498 -40.29 -0.49 -8.72
C ASN A 498 -40.85 0.90 -8.98
N ILE A 499 -40.32 1.90 -8.28
CA ILE A 499 -40.59 3.32 -8.53
C ILE A 499 -39.25 4.04 -8.61
N PRO A 500 -38.64 4.14 -9.80
CA PRO A 500 -37.30 4.72 -9.96
C PRO A 500 -37.22 6.14 -9.38
N VAL A 501 -36.08 6.47 -8.76
CA VAL A 501 -35.88 7.78 -8.08
C VAL A 501 -36.14 8.98 -9.01
N THR A 502 -35.89 8.84 -10.30
CA THR A 502 -36.07 9.88 -11.33
C THR A 502 -37.52 10.30 -11.54
N VAL A 503 -38.47 9.38 -11.32
CA VAL A 503 -39.93 9.64 -11.42
C VAL A 503 -40.62 9.55 -10.06
N PHE A 504 -39.83 9.40 -9.00
CA PHE A 504 -40.35 9.12 -7.66
C PHE A 504 -41.17 10.30 -7.13
N ALA A 505 -40.75 11.54 -7.40
CA ALA A 505 -41.47 12.72 -6.95
C ALA A 505 -42.93 12.76 -7.45
N ASP A 506 -43.18 12.30 -8.68
CA ASP A 506 -44.50 12.32 -9.31
C ASP A 506 -45.33 11.09 -8.93
N ARG A 507 -44.68 9.95 -8.71
CA ARG A 507 -45.37 8.67 -8.43
C ARG A 507 -45.52 8.34 -6.97
N SER A 508 -44.70 8.90 -6.08
CA SER A 508 -44.70 8.51 -4.67
C SER A 508 -45.97 8.91 -3.92
N GLY A 509 -46.71 9.90 -4.42
CA GLY A 509 -47.96 10.36 -3.80
C GLY A 509 -49.10 9.33 -3.85
N SER A 510 -48.99 8.29 -4.69
CA SER A 510 -49.96 7.20 -4.73
C SER A 510 -49.69 6.10 -3.70
N LEU A 511 -48.61 6.21 -2.90
CA LEU A 511 -48.32 5.25 -1.84
C LEU A 511 -49.24 5.50 -0.64
N ASP A 512 -49.77 4.42 -0.06
CA ASP A 512 -50.64 4.48 1.12
C ASP A 512 -49.87 5.02 2.34
N LYS A 513 -50.34 6.13 2.92
CA LYS A 513 -49.69 6.84 4.03
C LYS A 513 -49.84 6.10 5.37
N ASP A 514 -50.83 5.23 5.50
CA ASP A 514 -51.08 4.47 6.74
C ASP A 514 -50.17 3.25 6.86
N LYS A 515 -49.54 2.83 5.75
CA LYS A 515 -48.64 1.68 5.69
C LYS A 515 -47.21 2.05 6.03
N LYS A 516 -46.47 1.07 6.57
CA LYS A 516 -45.01 1.17 6.69
C LYS A 516 -44.39 1.14 5.29
N ILE A 517 -43.64 2.17 4.91
CA ILE A 517 -42.97 2.22 3.61
C ILE A 517 -41.47 1.99 3.80
N VAL A 518 -40.93 0.98 3.10
CA VAL A 518 -39.50 0.70 3.07
C VAL A 518 -38.96 1.04 1.69
N VAL A 519 -38.26 2.16 1.57
CA VAL A 519 -37.56 2.53 0.33
C VAL A 519 -36.15 1.96 0.34
N TYR A 520 -35.72 1.40 -0.78
CA TYR A 520 -34.36 0.90 -0.89
C TYR A 520 -33.77 1.12 -2.29
N CYS A 521 -32.45 1.16 -2.32
CA CYS A 521 -31.69 1.04 -3.55
C CYS A 521 -30.47 0.17 -3.28
N ASN A 522 -29.51 0.12 -4.20
CA ASN A 522 -28.34 -0.75 -4.02
C ASN A 522 -27.51 -0.39 -2.78
N SER A 523 -27.28 0.91 -2.53
CA SER A 523 -26.28 1.38 -1.56
C SER A 523 -26.73 2.53 -0.65
N GLY A 524 -28.03 2.86 -0.62
CA GLY A 524 -28.60 3.91 0.22
C GLY A 524 -28.73 5.31 -0.40
N GLY A 525 -27.91 5.69 -1.38
CA GLY A 525 -27.95 7.06 -1.95
C GLY A 525 -29.31 7.45 -2.56
N ARG A 526 -29.80 6.68 -3.53
CA ARG A 526 -31.12 6.95 -4.16
C ARG A 526 -32.30 6.80 -3.20
N SER A 527 -32.26 5.81 -2.30
CA SER A 527 -33.34 5.61 -1.33
C SER A 527 -33.35 6.68 -0.24
N TYR A 528 -32.22 7.33 0.01
CA TYR A 528 -32.16 8.49 0.89
C TYR A 528 -32.97 9.67 0.32
N ASN A 529 -32.80 9.96 -0.97
CA ASN A 529 -33.56 11.01 -1.65
C ASN A 529 -35.06 10.67 -1.69
N ALA A 530 -35.40 9.41 -1.94
CA ALA A 530 -36.78 8.93 -1.84
C ALA A 530 -37.36 9.08 -0.43
N TYR A 531 -36.60 8.71 0.62
CA TYR A 531 -36.99 8.84 2.02
C TYR A 531 -37.29 10.31 2.38
N ARG A 532 -36.38 11.24 2.04
CA ARG A 532 -36.59 12.68 2.27
C ARG A 532 -37.85 13.20 1.56
N LYS A 533 -38.09 12.75 0.33
CA LYS A 533 -39.27 13.17 -0.43
C LYS A 533 -40.56 12.67 0.23
N LEU A 534 -40.57 11.42 0.71
CA LEU A 534 -41.71 10.89 1.48
C LEU A 534 -41.94 11.71 2.75
N MET A 535 -40.91 12.07 3.52
CA MET A 535 -41.11 12.95 4.67
C MET A 535 -41.73 14.30 4.29
N LYS A 536 -41.23 14.94 3.22
CA LYS A 536 -41.77 16.23 2.73
C LYS A 536 -43.23 16.12 2.27
N LEU A 537 -43.66 14.94 1.83
CA LEU A 537 -45.05 14.65 1.46
C LEU A 537 -45.93 14.23 2.66
N GLY A 538 -45.38 14.23 3.88
CA GLY A 538 -46.09 13.94 5.13
C GLY A 538 -46.17 12.46 5.50
N TYR A 539 -45.33 11.59 4.93
CA TYR A 539 -45.23 10.20 5.36
C TYR A 539 -44.40 10.09 6.65
N THR A 540 -44.94 9.41 7.66
CA THR A 540 -44.33 9.32 9.00
C THR A 540 -43.80 7.94 9.34
N ASN A 541 -44.37 6.86 8.76
CA ASN A 541 -43.95 5.48 8.99
C ASN A 541 -43.05 4.96 7.86
N ILE A 542 -41.85 5.52 7.74
CA ILE A 542 -40.92 5.22 6.67
C ILE A 542 -39.60 4.65 7.19
N CYS A 543 -39.04 3.66 6.48
CA CYS A 543 -37.70 3.14 6.75
C CYS A 543 -36.88 3.06 5.46
N GLN A 544 -35.56 3.05 5.63
CA GLN A 544 -34.61 2.83 4.56
C GLN A 544 -33.97 1.44 4.68
N ALA A 545 -33.93 0.70 3.58
CA ALA A 545 -33.13 -0.53 3.47
C ALA A 545 -32.01 -0.41 2.41
N ILE A 546 -31.07 -1.34 2.42
CA ILE A 546 -29.95 -1.42 1.49
C ILE A 546 -29.94 -2.81 0.83
N PHE A 547 -30.06 -2.86 -0.49
CA PHE A 547 -30.11 -4.13 -1.22
C PHE A 547 -28.79 -4.91 -1.19
N ALA A 548 -27.65 -4.21 -1.11
CA ALA A 548 -26.37 -4.88 -0.91
C ALA A 548 -26.37 -5.72 0.38
N ASP A 549 -26.88 -5.17 1.47
CA ASP A 549 -26.94 -5.81 2.79
C ASP A 549 -27.93 -6.98 2.80
N TRP A 550 -29.04 -6.84 2.07
CA TRP A 550 -29.98 -7.92 1.83
C TRP A 550 -29.31 -9.14 1.17
N LYS A 551 -28.52 -8.89 0.11
CA LYS A 551 -27.77 -9.96 -0.57
C LYS A 551 -26.67 -10.55 0.30
N GLU A 552 -25.96 -9.71 1.05
CA GLU A 552 -24.89 -10.15 1.96
C GLU A 552 -25.43 -11.04 3.08
N ALA A 553 -26.64 -10.77 3.56
CA ALA A 553 -27.33 -11.61 4.53
C ALA A 553 -27.83 -12.95 3.96
N GLY A 554 -27.60 -13.23 2.67
CA GLY A 554 -27.98 -14.47 1.99
C GLY A 554 -29.49 -14.60 1.74
N LEU A 555 -30.21 -13.48 1.67
CA LEU A 555 -31.66 -13.47 1.60
C LEU A 555 -32.21 -13.65 0.17
N PRO A 556 -33.44 -14.17 0.00
CA PRO A 556 -34.00 -14.44 -1.32
C PRO A 556 -34.08 -13.21 -2.23
N VAL A 557 -33.76 -13.36 -3.51
CA VAL A 557 -33.86 -12.31 -4.54
C VAL A 557 -34.82 -12.78 -5.63
N LYS A 558 -35.81 -11.95 -5.96
CA LYS A 558 -36.73 -12.18 -7.07
C LYS A 558 -36.17 -11.55 -8.34
N LYS A 559 -36.32 -12.23 -9.48
CA LYS A 559 -36.07 -11.67 -10.82
C LYS A 559 -37.41 -11.45 -11.51
N SER A 560 -37.50 -10.44 -12.36
CA SER A 560 -38.70 -10.12 -13.14
C SER A 560 -38.52 -10.43 -14.61
#